data_AF-A0A0M3USD2-F1
#
_entry.id   AF-A0A0M3USD2-F1
#
_cell.length_a   1.000
_cell.length_b   1.000
_cell.length_c   1.000
_cell.angle_alpha   90.00
_cell.angle_beta   90.00
_cell.angle_gamma   90.00
#
_symmetry.space_group_name_H-M   'P 1'
#
loop_
_entity.id
_entity.type
_entity.pdbx_description
1 polymer ?
#
loop_
_entity_poly.entity_id
_entity_poly.type
_entity_poly.pdbx_seq_one_letter_code
_entity_poly.pdbx_strand_id
1 'polypeptide(L)'
;MLIKRITYKIHKTELFLGIFMVFISIILPNFILYSNLAIYEYIETSIDLWDKEQLLYAVFITVFQNISRLFPIFFSVFLIADSVEIFVNKKSNFIFKIIFSLIVIQILYFIVYKIYFDMSYYFGKVAILQMLYLILHLHYQFQQITLLKRSFILFLVFVGIQWLDITRYFSILDYKTTGELLFDIKNIAFLMRAEHMLDLIGILFFILFFTFSILLSIIFFNQEKRQKMYIKETEVAKTLSDLKLKEIENRYFKEIQYLVHDLKTPLFSIGTLIEILDMQEESEQKKIYYKKIEKSLERCNIMVSEILRDKNKNFISTEKVFNFILSYLSSHECIKYINYQNYCKERKIKVNKITFSRAITNLIINSYEAFLGKNGKIDLIVKDYKKIILIKIEDNGKGMTDEEIEKAFEIGYSTKKSSGVGLNFIKTVMDEHKCELKILNKKNGGLGAYMVMKGENIENEK
;
A
#
# COMPACT_ATOMS: atom_id res chain seq x y z
N MET A 1 -11.67 -51.22 -4.33
CA MET A 1 -12.53 -50.53 -3.33
C MET A 1 -11.79 -49.29 -2.84
N LEU A 2 -12.04 -48.11 -3.42
CA LEU A 2 -11.36 -46.87 -3.03
C LEU A 2 -11.87 -46.43 -1.65
N ILE A 3 -11.03 -46.57 -0.62
CA ILE A 3 -11.31 -46.12 0.74
C ILE A 3 -11.47 -44.59 0.70
N LYS A 4 -12.71 -44.10 0.84
CA LYS A 4 -12.99 -42.66 0.97
C LYS A 4 -12.24 -42.15 2.21
N ARG A 5 -11.21 -41.33 2.02
CA ARG A 5 -10.56 -40.62 3.13
C ARG A 5 -11.51 -39.53 3.63
N ILE A 6 -12.07 -39.75 4.82
CA ILE A 6 -12.88 -38.77 5.55
C ILE A 6 -11.93 -38.03 6.47
N THR A 7 -11.87 -36.70 6.33
CA THR A 7 -11.13 -35.83 7.25
C THR A 7 -12.10 -34.81 7.83
N TYR A 8 -11.97 -34.48 9.11
CA TYR A 8 -12.82 -33.50 9.78
C TYR A 8 -11.99 -32.36 10.36
N LYS A 9 -12.57 -31.17 10.43
CA LYS A 9 -12.03 -30.00 11.12
C LYS A 9 -13.08 -29.51 12.12
N ILE A 10 -12.64 -29.27 13.36
CA ILE A 10 -13.51 -28.80 14.44
C ILE A 10 -13.02 -27.45 14.91
N HIS A 11 -13.93 -26.48 14.87
CA HIS A 11 -13.73 -25.15 15.40
C HIS A 11 -14.22 -25.08 16.85
N LYS A 12 -13.27 -25.14 17.80
CA LYS A 12 -13.57 -25.34 19.23
C LYS A 12 -14.42 -24.23 19.85
N THR A 13 -14.20 -22.98 19.44
CA THR A 13 -14.92 -21.80 19.94
C THR A 13 -16.41 -21.84 19.59
N GLU A 14 -16.71 -22.16 18.34
CA GLU A 14 -18.05 -22.28 17.77
C GLU A 14 -18.79 -23.47 18.39
N LEU A 15 -18.08 -24.59 18.56
CA LEU A 15 -18.64 -25.77 19.21
C LEU A 15 -19.00 -25.49 20.67
N PHE A 16 -18.11 -24.83 21.43
CA PHE A 16 -18.37 -24.46 22.82
C PHE A 16 -19.54 -23.48 22.95
N LEU A 17 -19.57 -22.44 22.10
CA LEU A 17 -20.67 -21.48 22.06
C LEU A 17 -22.00 -22.18 21.71
N GLY A 18 -21.96 -23.12 20.77
CA GLY A 18 -23.12 -23.92 20.37
C GLY A 18 -23.66 -24.77 21.51
N ILE A 19 -22.80 -25.51 22.22
CA ILE A 19 -23.17 -26.32 23.39
C ILE A 19 -23.74 -25.41 24.50
N PHE A 20 -23.10 -24.26 24.76
CA PHE A 20 -23.61 -23.28 25.72
C PHE A 20 -25.02 -22.78 25.35
N MET A 21 -25.27 -22.51 24.07
CA MET A 21 -26.59 -22.13 23.57
C MET A 21 -27.62 -23.26 23.67
N VAL A 22 -27.22 -24.53 23.59
CA VAL A 22 -28.12 -25.67 23.89
C VAL A 22 -28.62 -25.59 25.34
N PHE A 23 -27.73 -25.35 26.31
CA PHE A 23 -28.14 -25.17 27.71
C PHE A 23 -29.08 -23.99 27.89
N ILE A 24 -28.79 -22.84 27.26
CA ILE A 24 -29.70 -21.69 27.27
C ILE A 24 -31.06 -22.06 26.68
N SER A 25 -31.10 -22.79 25.58
CA SER A 25 -32.36 -23.18 24.92
C SER A 25 -33.28 -24.03 25.81
N ILE A 26 -32.70 -24.77 26.76
CA ILE A 26 -33.43 -25.61 27.72
C ILE A 26 -33.83 -24.79 28.96
N ILE A 27 -33.00 -23.85 29.42
CA ILE A 27 -33.23 -23.10 30.66
C ILE A 27 -34.14 -21.90 30.44
N LEU A 28 -33.94 -21.14 29.35
CA LEU A 28 -34.61 -19.86 29.11
C LEU A 28 -36.14 -19.93 29.09
N PRO A 29 -36.79 -21.00 28.57
CA PRO A 29 -38.25 -21.11 28.60
C PRO A 29 -38.89 -21.00 29.99
N ASN A 30 -38.17 -21.32 31.08
CA ASN A 30 -38.68 -21.15 32.45
C ASN A 30 -38.91 -19.69 32.85
N PHE A 31 -38.07 -18.79 32.34
CA PHE A 31 -38.13 -17.38 32.74
C PHE A 31 -39.15 -16.61 31.91
N ILE A 32 -39.51 -17.14 30.75
CA ILE A 32 -40.39 -16.52 29.77
C ILE A 32 -41.71 -17.31 29.67
N LEU A 33 -42.34 -17.55 30.82
CA LEU A 33 -43.67 -18.14 30.92
C LEU A 33 -44.75 -17.09 30.58
N TYR A 34 -45.90 -17.56 30.09
CA TYR A 34 -47.02 -16.69 29.69
C TYR A 34 -47.50 -15.77 30.81
N SER A 35 -47.50 -16.27 32.05
CA SER A 35 -47.86 -15.53 33.26
C SER A 35 -46.94 -14.33 33.54
N ASN A 36 -45.67 -14.40 33.14
CA ASN A 36 -44.68 -13.37 33.47
C ASN A 36 -44.76 -12.15 32.54
N LEU A 37 -45.50 -12.27 31.43
CA LEU A 37 -45.56 -11.26 30.36
C LEU A 37 -46.93 -10.62 30.19
N ALA A 38 -47.87 -10.87 31.12
CA ALA A 38 -49.23 -10.31 31.12
C ALA A 38 -50.00 -10.50 29.80
N ILE A 39 -49.69 -11.52 29.01
CA ILE A 39 -50.27 -11.68 27.67
C ILE A 39 -51.78 -11.93 27.76
N TYR A 40 -52.20 -12.75 28.73
CA TYR A 40 -53.62 -13.02 28.98
C TYR A 40 -54.38 -11.77 29.43
N GLU A 41 -53.76 -10.87 30.20
CA GLU A 41 -54.39 -9.61 30.64
C GLU A 41 -54.68 -8.70 29.44
N TYR A 42 -53.73 -8.59 28.50
CA TYR A 42 -53.93 -7.86 27.25
C TYR A 42 -55.00 -8.50 26.36
N ILE A 43 -55.04 -9.84 26.30
CA ILE A 43 -56.06 -10.57 25.55
C ILE A 43 -57.45 -10.34 26.17
N GLU A 44 -57.59 -10.51 27.48
CA GLU A 44 -58.86 -10.32 28.21
C GLU A 44 -59.35 -8.88 28.06
N THR A 45 -58.48 -7.90 28.29
CA THR A 45 -58.80 -6.47 28.11
C THR A 45 -59.21 -6.16 26.66
N SER A 46 -58.59 -6.80 25.67
CA SER A 46 -58.97 -6.63 24.26
C SER A 46 -60.37 -7.13 23.95
N ILE A 47 -60.80 -8.22 24.59
CA ILE A 47 -62.14 -8.78 24.44
C ILE A 47 -63.16 -7.88 25.15
N ASP A 48 -62.89 -7.53 26.41
CA ASP A 48 -63.81 -6.78 27.27
C ASP A 48 -64.08 -5.37 26.74
N LEU A 49 -63.04 -4.67 26.27
CA LEU A 49 -63.14 -3.32 25.73
C LEU A 49 -63.36 -3.30 24.21
N TRP A 50 -63.37 -4.46 23.56
CA TRP A 50 -63.39 -4.59 22.11
C TRP A 50 -62.27 -3.80 21.40
N ASP A 51 -61.10 -3.70 22.05
CA ASP A 51 -59.97 -2.86 21.63
C ASP A 51 -58.91 -3.67 20.87
N LYS A 52 -58.77 -3.39 19.57
CA LYS A 52 -57.80 -4.05 18.69
C LYS A 52 -56.34 -3.69 19.02
N GLU A 53 -56.11 -2.56 19.68
CA GLU A 53 -54.76 -2.13 20.07
C GLU A 53 -54.22 -3.03 21.19
N GLN A 54 -55.06 -3.38 22.17
CA GLN A 54 -54.71 -4.33 23.24
C GLN A 54 -54.39 -5.72 22.70
N LEU A 55 -55.18 -6.18 21.71
CA LEU A 55 -54.89 -7.43 21.01
C LEU A 55 -53.54 -7.37 20.29
N LEU A 56 -53.20 -6.22 19.69
CA LEU A 56 -51.92 -6.02 19.04
C LEU A 56 -50.75 -6.08 20.03
N TYR A 57 -50.87 -5.49 21.22
CA TYR A 57 -49.86 -5.63 22.28
C TYR A 57 -49.63 -7.09 22.65
N ALA A 58 -50.70 -7.87 22.84
CA ALA A 58 -50.60 -9.30 23.09
C ALA A 58 -49.84 -10.04 21.97
N VAL A 59 -50.10 -9.69 20.71
CA VAL A 59 -49.40 -10.24 19.54
C VAL A 59 -47.91 -9.92 19.56
N PHE A 60 -47.53 -8.65 19.79
CA PHE A 60 -46.11 -8.24 19.85
C PHE A 60 -45.34 -9.00 20.92
N ILE A 61 -45.92 -9.10 22.12
CA ILE A 61 -45.30 -9.80 23.26
C ILE A 61 -45.19 -11.30 22.94
N THR A 62 -46.20 -11.90 22.32
CA THR A 62 -46.18 -13.31 21.90
C THR A 62 -45.09 -13.57 20.87
N VAL A 63 -44.93 -12.71 19.85
CA VAL A 63 -43.86 -12.84 18.85
C VAL A 63 -42.48 -12.71 19.51
N PHE A 64 -42.31 -11.75 20.42
CA PHE A 64 -41.07 -11.57 21.18
C PHE A 64 -40.72 -12.80 22.04
N GLN A 65 -41.72 -13.36 22.72
CA GLN A 65 -41.57 -14.59 23.50
C GLN A 65 -41.17 -15.77 22.60
N ASN A 66 -41.82 -15.93 21.45
CA ASN A 66 -41.49 -16.98 20.48
C ASN A 66 -40.05 -16.83 19.96
N ILE A 67 -39.62 -15.60 19.64
CA ILE A 67 -38.24 -15.32 19.23
C ILE A 67 -37.27 -15.75 20.34
N SER A 68 -37.53 -15.32 21.57
CA SER A 68 -36.64 -15.58 22.71
C SER A 68 -36.53 -17.07 23.04
N ARG A 69 -37.62 -17.83 22.89
CA ARG A 69 -37.65 -19.28 23.13
C ARG A 69 -37.01 -20.09 22.01
N LEU A 70 -37.35 -19.78 20.76
CA LEU A 70 -36.97 -20.59 19.61
C LEU A 70 -35.59 -20.25 19.06
N PHE A 71 -35.18 -18.98 19.09
CA PHE A 71 -33.90 -18.57 18.52
C PHE A 71 -32.69 -19.32 19.13
N PRO A 72 -32.57 -19.51 20.46
CA PRO A 72 -31.47 -20.28 21.04
C PRO A 72 -31.36 -21.70 20.49
N ILE A 73 -32.50 -22.35 20.18
CA ILE A 73 -32.51 -23.71 19.60
C ILE A 73 -31.87 -23.67 18.21
N PHE A 74 -32.38 -22.84 17.30
CA PHE A 74 -31.84 -22.73 15.93
C PHE A 74 -30.40 -22.21 15.91
N PHE A 75 -30.08 -21.28 16.80
CA PHE A 75 -28.74 -20.71 16.90
C PHE A 75 -27.72 -21.72 17.44
N SER A 76 -28.09 -22.54 18.42
CA SER A 76 -27.22 -23.62 18.90
C SER A 76 -26.89 -24.63 17.79
N VAL A 77 -27.90 -25.02 17.02
CA VAL A 77 -27.77 -25.95 15.89
C VAL A 77 -26.89 -25.33 14.79
N PHE A 78 -27.11 -24.06 14.46
CA PHE A 78 -26.27 -23.31 13.54
C PHE A 78 -24.80 -23.36 13.96
N LEU A 79 -24.49 -23.00 15.21
CA LEU A 79 -23.13 -22.95 15.73
C LEU A 79 -22.45 -24.32 15.72
N ILE A 80 -23.16 -25.37 16.17
CA ILE A 80 -22.60 -26.72 16.18
C ILE A 80 -22.39 -27.24 14.75
N ALA A 81 -23.37 -27.05 13.85
CA ALA A 81 -23.24 -27.46 12.46
C ALA A 81 -22.15 -26.68 11.71
N ASP A 82 -21.94 -25.41 12.03
CA ASP A 82 -20.87 -24.60 11.45
C ASP A 82 -19.50 -24.99 12.00
N SER A 83 -19.43 -25.40 13.27
CA SER A 83 -18.17 -25.79 13.92
C SER A 83 -17.52 -27.06 13.37
N VAL A 84 -18.30 -27.94 12.72
CA VAL A 84 -17.83 -29.22 12.18
C VAL A 84 -17.80 -29.18 10.66
N GLU A 85 -16.60 -29.25 10.08
CA GLU A 85 -16.42 -29.40 8.63
C GLU A 85 -15.98 -30.83 8.32
N ILE A 86 -16.83 -31.57 7.59
CA ILE A 86 -16.52 -32.92 7.14
C ILE A 86 -16.14 -32.87 5.66
N PHE A 87 -14.95 -33.34 5.33
CA PHE A 87 -14.46 -33.45 3.96
C PHE A 87 -14.50 -34.91 3.53
N VAL A 88 -15.21 -35.17 2.44
CA VAL A 88 -15.22 -36.47 1.74
C VAL A 88 -14.54 -36.27 0.40
N ASN A 89 -13.43 -36.97 0.15
CA ASN A 89 -12.62 -36.79 -1.08
C ASN A 89 -12.24 -35.31 -1.34
N LYS A 90 -11.84 -34.59 -0.29
CA LYS A 90 -11.49 -33.14 -0.30
C LYS A 90 -12.66 -32.19 -0.63
N LYS A 91 -13.89 -32.66 -0.79
CA LYS A 91 -15.09 -31.81 -0.90
C LYS A 91 -15.83 -31.75 0.44
N SER A 92 -16.25 -30.55 0.84
CA SER A 92 -17.09 -30.37 2.04
C SER A 92 -18.43 -31.06 1.83
N ASN A 93 -18.83 -31.92 2.76
CA ASN A 93 -20.08 -32.66 2.70
C ASN A 93 -21.19 -31.90 3.44
N PHE A 94 -21.88 -31.05 2.69
CA PHE A 94 -22.99 -30.23 3.20
C PHE A 94 -24.21 -31.04 3.66
N ILE A 95 -24.42 -32.25 3.09
CA ILE A 95 -25.57 -33.10 3.43
C ILE A 95 -25.56 -33.49 4.91
N PHE A 96 -24.37 -33.72 5.49
CA PHE A 96 -24.25 -34.02 6.91
C PHE A 96 -24.79 -32.87 7.78
N LYS A 97 -24.46 -31.61 7.46
CA LYS A 97 -24.92 -30.43 8.20
C LYS A 97 -26.44 -30.28 8.15
N ILE A 98 -27.06 -30.64 7.03
CA ILE A 98 -28.52 -30.67 6.88
C ILE A 98 -29.11 -31.72 7.82
N ILE A 99 -28.71 -32.98 7.66
CA ILE A 99 -29.27 -34.11 8.43
C ILE A 99 -29.08 -33.88 9.93
N PHE A 100 -27.89 -33.41 10.33
CA PHE A 100 -27.60 -33.05 11.72
C PHE A 100 -28.57 -31.97 12.22
N SER A 101 -28.73 -30.87 11.47
CA SER A 101 -29.63 -29.79 11.87
C SER A 101 -31.08 -30.26 12.03
N LEU A 102 -31.57 -31.10 11.11
CA LEU A 102 -32.92 -31.68 11.15
C LEU A 102 -33.16 -32.47 12.44
N ILE A 103 -32.25 -33.38 12.74
CA ILE A 103 -32.37 -34.31 13.87
C ILE A 103 -32.25 -33.56 15.19
N VAL A 104 -31.27 -32.66 15.32
CA VAL A 104 -31.00 -31.97 16.59
C VAL A 104 -32.12 -31.01 16.96
N ILE A 105 -32.70 -30.28 16.00
CA ILE A 105 -33.85 -29.41 16.28
C ILE A 105 -35.03 -30.23 16.83
N GLN A 106 -35.35 -31.37 16.22
CA GLN A 106 -36.44 -32.25 16.69
C GLN A 106 -36.17 -32.81 18.09
N ILE A 107 -34.93 -33.25 18.36
CA ILE A 107 -34.52 -33.74 19.68
C ILE A 107 -34.65 -32.63 20.73
N LEU A 108 -34.19 -31.41 20.43
CA LEU A 108 -34.30 -30.28 21.36
C LEU A 108 -35.76 -29.92 21.63
N TYR A 109 -36.61 -29.91 20.62
CA TYR A 109 -38.05 -29.69 20.80
C TYR A 109 -38.67 -30.75 21.73
N PHE A 110 -38.32 -32.02 21.53
CA PHE A 110 -38.79 -33.13 22.37
C PHE A 110 -38.29 -33.04 23.82
N ILE A 111 -37.01 -32.70 24.02
CA ILE A 111 -36.42 -32.53 25.35
C ILE A 111 -37.14 -31.41 26.10
N VAL A 112 -37.33 -30.27 25.46
CA VAL A 112 -37.94 -29.12 26.15
C VAL A 112 -39.42 -29.39 26.44
N TYR A 113 -40.15 -30.05 25.54
CA TYR A 113 -41.53 -30.50 25.81
C TYR A 113 -41.61 -31.45 27.02
N LYS A 114 -40.68 -32.41 27.13
CA LYS A 114 -40.66 -33.36 28.24
C LYS A 114 -40.34 -32.70 29.60
N ILE A 115 -39.52 -31.64 29.58
CA ILE A 115 -39.16 -30.90 30.80
C ILE A 115 -40.30 -29.95 31.20
N TYR A 116 -40.92 -29.28 30.24
CA TYR A 116 -42.00 -28.33 30.46
C TYR A 116 -43.26 -28.85 29.74
N PHE A 117 -44.01 -29.71 30.44
CA PHE A 117 -45.22 -30.37 29.92
C PHE A 117 -46.25 -29.38 29.34
N ASP A 118 -46.30 -28.15 29.86
CA ASP A 118 -47.21 -27.08 29.42
C ASP A 118 -46.70 -26.29 28.20
N MET A 119 -45.55 -26.67 27.63
CA MET A 119 -44.91 -25.96 26.53
C MET A 119 -44.77 -26.85 25.31
N SER A 120 -45.87 -27.00 24.55
CA SER A 120 -45.81 -27.66 23.25
C SER A 120 -45.10 -26.76 22.23
N TYR A 121 -43.88 -27.13 21.83
CA TYR A 121 -43.26 -26.50 20.66
C TYR A 121 -43.87 -27.02 19.38
N TYR A 122 -44.49 -26.11 18.65
CA TYR A 122 -45.05 -26.39 17.34
C TYR A 122 -43.97 -26.48 16.26
N PHE A 123 -44.03 -27.55 15.47
CA PHE A 123 -43.31 -27.63 14.21
C PHE A 123 -44.21 -27.23 13.02
N GLY A 124 -44.30 -25.93 12.77
CA GLY A 124 -45.16 -25.36 11.73
C GLY A 124 -44.48 -25.00 10.42
N LYS A 125 -45.27 -24.42 9.49
CA LYS A 125 -44.76 -23.85 8.23
C LYS A 125 -43.63 -22.82 8.48
N VAL A 126 -43.75 -22.04 9.54
CA VAL A 126 -42.74 -21.06 9.96
C VAL A 126 -41.43 -21.73 10.40
N ALA A 127 -41.51 -22.82 11.16
CA ALA A 127 -40.34 -23.62 11.55
C ALA A 127 -39.66 -24.25 10.32
N ILE A 128 -40.46 -24.72 9.34
CA ILE A 128 -39.93 -25.25 8.06
C ILE A 128 -39.17 -24.15 7.30
N LEU A 129 -39.73 -22.93 7.21
CA LEU A 129 -39.04 -21.80 6.57
C LEU A 129 -37.72 -21.46 7.27
N GLN A 130 -37.71 -21.43 8.61
CA GLN A 130 -36.49 -21.17 9.39
C GLN A 130 -35.44 -22.25 9.15
N MET A 131 -35.87 -23.50 9.08
CA MET A 131 -34.99 -24.64 8.84
C MET A 131 -34.40 -24.60 7.42
N LEU A 132 -35.21 -24.31 6.40
CA LEU A 132 -34.75 -24.10 5.03
C LEU A 132 -33.75 -22.95 4.96
N TYR A 133 -34.03 -21.83 5.63
CA TYR A 133 -33.12 -20.70 5.69
C TYR A 133 -31.82 -21.05 6.42
N LEU A 134 -31.87 -21.73 7.56
CA LEU A 134 -30.70 -22.19 8.29
C LEU A 134 -29.80 -23.07 7.40
N ILE A 135 -30.40 -23.98 6.65
CA ILE A 135 -29.68 -24.82 5.67
C ILE A 135 -28.98 -23.91 4.64
N LEU A 136 -29.71 -23.01 3.97
CA LEU A 136 -29.11 -22.08 3.00
C LEU A 136 -27.97 -21.25 3.61
N HIS A 137 -28.13 -20.81 4.86
CA HIS A 137 -27.16 -19.99 5.58
C HIS A 137 -25.87 -20.75 5.99
N LEU A 138 -25.93 -22.09 6.04
CA LEU A 138 -24.76 -22.96 6.24
C LEU A 138 -23.95 -23.18 4.95
N HIS A 139 -24.37 -22.62 3.80
CA HIS A 139 -23.67 -22.77 2.54
C HIS A 139 -22.36 -21.97 2.48
N TYR A 140 -21.40 -22.43 1.66
CA TYR A 140 -20.02 -21.94 1.60
C TYR A 140 -19.90 -20.42 1.36
N GLN A 141 -20.81 -19.81 0.60
CA GLN A 141 -20.77 -18.36 0.34
C GLN A 141 -20.86 -17.55 1.63
N PHE A 142 -21.67 -17.99 2.61
CA PHE A 142 -21.80 -17.32 3.90
C PHE A 142 -20.58 -17.53 4.79
N GLN A 143 -19.85 -18.65 4.68
CA GLN A 143 -18.61 -18.90 5.43
C GLN A 143 -17.49 -17.87 5.15
N GLN A 144 -17.60 -17.10 4.06
CA GLN A 144 -16.65 -16.03 3.77
C GLN A 144 -16.79 -14.82 4.71
N ILE A 145 -17.92 -14.71 5.40
CA ILE A 145 -18.25 -13.65 6.37
C ILE A 145 -17.90 -14.14 7.77
N THR A 146 -17.45 -13.23 8.65
CA THR A 146 -17.16 -13.57 10.05
C THR A 146 -18.37 -14.14 10.78
N LEU A 147 -18.14 -15.03 11.74
CA LEU A 147 -19.18 -15.69 12.52
C LEU A 147 -20.18 -14.70 13.13
N LEU A 148 -19.69 -13.63 13.77
CA LEU A 148 -20.53 -12.62 14.42
C LEU A 148 -21.51 -11.97 13.43
N LYS A 149 -21.03 -11.59 12.24
CA LYS A 149 -21.85 -10.98 11.19
C LYS A 149 -22.90 -11.95 10.65
N ARG A 150 -22.53 -13.23 10.47
CA ARG A 150 -23.46 -14.30 10.06
C ARG A 150 -24.55 -14.53 11.11
N SER A 151 -24.17 -14.62 12.39
CA SER A 151 -25.11 -14.74 13.50
C SER A 151 -26.14 -13.60 13.52
N PHE A 152 -25.70 -12.38 13.22
CA PHE A 152 -26.60 -11.22 13.15
C PHE A 152 -27.56 -11.30 11.96
N ILE A 153 -27.09 -11.69 10.77
CA ILE A 153 -27.94 -11.92 9.59
C ILE A 153 -28.96 -13.02 9.89
N LEU A 154 -28.52 -14.14 10.48
CA LEU A 154 -29.37 -15.26 10.86
C LEU A 154 -30.46 -14.82 11.83
N PHE A 155 -30.12 -14.03 12.86
CA PHE A 155 -31.07 -13.48 13.81
C PHE A 155 -32.13 -12.60 13.13
N LEU A 156 -31.73 -11.70 12.23
CA LEU A 156 -32.68 -10.82 11.54
C LEU A 156 -33.67 -11.57 10.65
N VAL A 157 -33.19 -12.55 9.87
CA VAL A 157 -34.12 -13.38 9.08
C VAL A 157 -35.02 -14.21 9.98
N PHE A 158 -34.49 -14.72 11.09
CA PHE A 158 -35.26 -15.46 12.07
C PHE A 158 -36.41 -14.61 12.63
N VAL A 159 -36.12 -13.39 13.10
CA VAL A 159 -37.12 -12.44 13.58
C VAL A 159 -38.16 -12.14 12.49
N GLY A 160 -37.73 -11.88 11.26
CA GLY A 160 -38.64 -11.65 10.15
C GLY A 160 -39.59 -12.82 9.91
N ILE A 161 -39.07 -14.05 9.87
CA ILE A 161 -39.91 -15.25 9.65
C ILE A 161 -40.90 -15.46 10.81
N GLN A 162 -40.54 -15.14 12.06
CA GLN A 162 -41.46 -15.25 13.21
C GLN A 162 -42.69 -14.33 13.07
N TRP A 163 -42.55 -13.17 12.42
CA TRP A 163 -43.69 -12.30 12.11
C TRP A 163 -44.67 -12.88 11.09
N LEU A 164 -44.27 -13.87 10.28
CA LEU A 164 -45.23 -14.56 9.42
C LEU A 164 -46.19 -15.45 10.23
N ASP A 165 -45.80 -15.88 11.43
CA ASP A 165 -46.60 -16.79 12.24
C ASP A 165 -47.92 -16.17 12.69
N ILE A 166 -48.01 -14.84 12.79
CA ILE A 166 -49.26 -14.15 13.14
C ILE A 166 -50.26 -14.08 11.98
N THR A 167 -49.79 -14.30 10.75
CA THR A 167 -50.63 -14.24 9.54
C THR A 167 -51.46 -15.51 9.39
N ARG A 168 -52.61 -15.41 8.72
CA ARG A 168 -53.51 -16.54 8.45
C ARG A 168 -52.89 -17.57 7.51
N TYR A 169 -52.09 -17.13 6.54
CA TYR A 169 -51.52 -17.98 5.48
C TYR A 169 -50.48 -18.99 5.99
N PHE A 170 -49.71 -18.59 7.00
CA PHE A 170 -48.61 -19.38 7.54
C PHE A 170 -48.99 -20.19 8.80
N SER A 171 -50.18 -19.97 9.37
CA SER A 171 -50.80 -20.96 10.27
C SER A 171 -51.28 -22.21 9.51
N ILE A 172 -51.19 -23.36 10.18
CA ILE A 172 -52.07 -24.49 9.88
C ILE A 172 -53.25 -24.33 10.84
N LEU A 173 -54.47 -24.42 10.32
CA LEU A 173 -55.74 -24.19 11.02
C LEU A 173 -56.10 -25.28 12.05
N ASP A 174 -55.13 -26.01 12.60
CA ASP A 174 -55.37 -27.08 13.59
C ASP A 174 -54.90 -26.66 14.99
N TYR A 175 -55.79 -26.80 15.97
CA TYR A 175 -55.55 -26.55 17.41
C TYR A 175 -54.32 -27.30 17.95
N LYS A 176 -54.07 -28.52 17.47
CA LYS A 176 -52.90 -29.34 17.84
C LYS A 176 -51.57 -28.79 17.31
N THR A 177 -51.63 -27.87 16.36
CA THR A 177 -50.46 -27.38 15.64
C THR A 177 -50.02 -26.02 16.15
N THR A 178 -50.80 -24.95 16.06
CA THR A 178 -50.36 -23.55 16.27
C THR A 178 -49.85 -23.13 17.67
N GLY A 179 -49.81 -24.01 18.67
CA GLY A 179 -49.58 -23.65 20.07
C GLY A 179 -50.81 -22.93 20.66
N GLU A 180 -51.07 -23.17 21.94
CA GLU A 180 -52.34 -22.77 22.59
C GLU A 180 -52.61 -21.26 22.45
N LEU A 181 -51.63 -20.42 22.80
CA LEU A 181 -51.82 -18.97 22.84
C LEU A 181 -51.99 -18.29 21.47
N LEU A 182 -51.18 -18.64 20.46
CA LEU A 182 -51.25 -17.97 19.16
C LEU A 182 -52.52 -18.37 18.41
N PHE A 183 -53.01 -19.60 18.63
CA PHE A 183 -54.31 -20.05 18.17
C PHE A 183 -55.44 -19.20 18.78
N ASP A 184 -55.41 -19.00 20.10
CA ASP A 184 -56.42 -18.21 20.81
C ASP A 184 -56.43 -16.75 20.32
N ILE A 185 -55.26 -16.10 20.23
CA ILE A 185 -55.11 -14.75 19.69
C ILE A 185 -55.73 -14.63 18.29
N LYS A 186 -55.55 -15.63 17.44
CA LYS A 186 -56.08 -15.62 16.06
C LYS A 186 -57.60 -15.80 16.02
N ASN A 187 -58.16 -16.65 16.87
CA ASN A 187 -59.61 -16.80 16.96
C ASN A 187 -60.27 -15.53 17.48
N ILE A 188 -59.65 -14.88 18.46
CA ILE A 188 -60.09 -13.59 18.99
C ILE A 188 -59.97 -12.52 17.91
N ALA A 189 -58.85 -12.48 17.17
CA ALA A 189 -58.68 -11.59 16.04
C ALA A 189 -59.78 -11.77 14.98
N PHE A 190 -60.13 -13.01 14.66
CA PHE A 190 -61.22 -13.32 13.74
C PHE A 190 -62.58 -12.82 14.27
N LEU A 191 -62.85 -13.05 15.56
CA LEU A 191 -64.07 -12.59 16.22
C LEU A 191 -64.19 -11.05 16.23
N MET A 192 -63.07 -10.35 16.42
CA MET A 192 -62.97 -8.89 16.41
C MET A 192 -62.84 -8.27 15.01
N ARG A 193 -62.82 -9.07 13.93
CA ARG A 193 -62.52 -8.62 12.55
C ARG A 193 -61.19 -7.86 12.45
N ALA A 194 -60.15 -8.40 13.09
CA ALA A 194 -58.79 -7.86 13.15
C ALA A 194 -57.80 -8.68 12.32
N GLU A 195 -58.24 -9.75 11.65
CA GLU A 195 -57.38 -10.66 10.88
C GLU A 195 -56.61 -9.96 9.75
N HIS A 196 -57.25 -9.03 9.04
CA HIS A 196 -56.60 -8.25 8.00
C HIS A 196 -55.51 -7.32 8.56
N MET A 197 -55.71 -6.79 9.78
CA MET A 197 -54.71 -5.97 10.46
C MET A 197 -53.49 -6.81 10.82
N LEU A 198 -53.69 -8.02 11.38
CA LEU A 198 -52.59 -8.92 11.72
C LEU A 198 -51.84 -9.41 10.48
N ASP A 199 -52.54 -9.73 9.39
CA ASP A 199 -51.92 -10.11 8.12
C ASP A 199 -51.04 -8.98 7.57
N LEU A 200 -51.55 -7.74 7.58
CA LEU A 200 -50.80 -6.57 7.12
C LEU A 200 -49.53 -6.35 7.97
N ILE A 201 -49.67 -6.37 9.29
CA ILE A 201 -48.56 -6.16 10.22
C ILE A 201 -47.51 -7.27 10.07
N GLY A 202 -47.92 -8.53 10.04
CA GLY A 202 -47.01 -9.67 9.92
C GLY A 202 -46.21 -9.64 8.62
N ILE A 203 -46.87 -9.32 7.49
CA ILE A 203 -46.21 -9.19 6.20
C ILE A 203 -45.26 -7.98 6.18
N LEU A 204 -45.68 -6.83 6.73
CA LEU A 204 -44.84 -5.62 6.79
C LEU A 204 -43.56 -5.85 7.59
N PHE A 205 -43.67 -6.45 8.79
CA PHE A 205 -42.50 -6.76 9.60
C PHE A 205 -41.60 -7.82 8.95
N PHE A 206 -42.19 -8.86 8.33
CA PHE A 206 -41.40 -9.82 7.55
C PHE A 206 -40.61 -9.12 6.44
N ILE A 207 -41.26 -8.28 5.62
CA ILE A 207 -40.59 -7.54 4.54
C ILE A 207 -39.51 -6.62 5.11
N LEU A 208 -39.80 -5.90 6.19
CA LEU A 208 -38.85 -4.99 6.83
C LEU A 208 -37.58 -5.73 7.27
N PHE A 209 -37.71 -6.80 8.06
CA PHE A 209 -36.55 -7.54 8.57
C PHE A 209 -35.83 -8.32 7.46
N PHE A 210 -36.57 -8.87 6.50
CA PHE A 210 -35.99 -9.63 5.39
C PHE A 210 -35.18 -8.73 4.44
N THR A 211 -35.73 -7.57 4.06
CA THR A 211 -35.02 -6.60 3.21
C THR A 211 -33.80 -6.03 3.94
N PHE A 212 -33.92 -5.70 5.21
CA PHE A 212 -32.80 -5.25 6.03
C PHE A 212 -31.69 -6.31 6.13
N SER A 213 -32.05 -7.58 6.30
CA SER A 213 -31.09 -8.69 6.32
C SER A 213 -30.37 -8.87 4.98
N ILE A 214 -31.08 -8.76 3.85
CA ILE A 214 -30.46 -8.81 2.51
C ILE A 214 -29.45 -7.67 2.34
N LEU A 215 -29.83 -6.44 2.70
CA LEU A 215 -28.94 -5.28 2.61
C LEU A 215 -27.68 -5.47 3.45
N LEU A 216 -27.83 -5.92 4.70
CA LEU A 216 -26.68 -6.21 5.58
C LEU A 216 -25.80 -7.33 5.04
N SER A 217 -26.40 -8.38 4.48
CA SER A 217 -25.65 -9.47 3.84
C SER A 217 -24.78 -8.95 2.69
N ILE A 218 -25.33 -8.08 1.83
CA ILE A 218 -24.58 -7.46 0.73
C ILE A 218 -23.46 -6.57 1.27
N ILE A 219 -23.73 -5.74 2.29
CA ILE A 219 -22.74 -4.85 2.90
C ILE A 219 -21.60 -5.68 3.51
N PHE A 220 -21.89 -6.69 4.33
CA PHE A 220 -20.88 -7.50 4.98
C PHE A 220 -20.05 -8.29 3.99
N PHE A 221 -20.66 -8.89 2.96
CA PHE A 221 -19.93 -9.58 1.91
C PHE A 221 -18.96 -8.64 1.17
N ASN A 222 -19.43 -7.44 0.80
CA ASN A 222 -18.61 -6.44 0.11
C ASN A 222 -17.47 -5.91 0.99
N GLN A 223 -17.70 -5.73 2.30
CA GLN A 223 -16.67 -5.33 3.25
C GLN A 223 -15.57 -6.38 3.37
N GLU A 224 -15.92 -7.66 3.54
CA GLU A 224 -14.96 -8.77 3.64
C GLU A 224 -14.13 -8.92 2.37
N LYS A 225 -14.78 -8.82 1.20
CA LYS A 225 -14.10 -8.84 -0.10
C LYS A 225 -13.09 -7.70 -0.22
N ARG A 226 -13.47 -6.50 0.21
CA ARG A 226 -12.61 -5.30 0.18
C ARG A 226 -11.41 -5.43 1.11
N GLN A 227 -11.60 -5.96 2.32
CA GLN A 227 -10.49 -6.20 3.25
C GLN A 227 -9.47 -7.19 2.69
N LYS A 228 -9.93 -8.30 2.09
CA LYS A 228 -9.03 -9.27 1.43
C LYS A 228 -8.25 -8.64 0.28
N MET A 229 -8.89 -7.80 -0.52
CA MET A 229 -8.22 -7.06 -1.61
C MET A 229 -7.16 -6.09 -1.07
N TYR A 230 -7.48 -5.33 -0.03
CA TYR A 230 -6.55 -4.38 0.58
C TYR A 230 -5.29 -5.05 1.16
N ILE A 231 -5.46 -6.18 1.85
CA ILE A 231 -4.32 -6.95 2.39
C ILE A 231 -3.42 -7.43 1.24
N LYS A 232 -4.02 -7.95 0.16
CA LYS A 232 -3.26 -8.39 -1.02
C LYS A 232 -2.53 -7.24 -1.71
N GLU A 233 -3.16 -6.07 -1.82
CA GLU A 233 -2.57 -4.88 -2.44
C GLU A 233 -1.37 -4.36 -1.65
N THR A 234 -1.48 -4.33 -0.32
CA THR A 234 -0.38 -3.92 0.57
C THR A 234 0.80 -4.89 0.53
N GLU A 235 0.55 -6.19 0.46
CA GLU A 235 1.58 -7.22 0.28
C GLU A 235 2.31 -7.07 -1.07
N VAL A 236 1.57 -6.84 -2.16
CA VAL A 236 2.14 -6.57 -3.49
C VAL A 236 2.96 -5.28 -3.49
N ALA A 237 2.47 -4.20 -2.89
CA ALA A 237 3.18 -2.93 -2.81
C ALA A 237 4.51 -3.07 -2.03
N LYS A 238 4.50 -3.80 -0.91
CA LYS A 238 5.71 -4.09 -0.14
C LYS A 238 6.73 -4.89 -0.97
N THR A 239 6.27 -5.96 -1.61
CA THR A 239 7.11 -6.80 -2.47
C THR A 239 7.73 -5.99 -3.62
N LEU A 240 6.97 -5.09 -4.25
CA LEU A 240 7.47 -4.20 -5.29
C LEU A 240 8.52 -3.21 -4.77
N SER A 241 8.33 -2.68 -3.57
CA SER A 241 9.33 -1.80 -2.93
C SER A 241 10.66 -2.54 -2.70
N ASP A 242 10.60 -3.75 -2.16
CA ASP A 242 11.78 -4.58 -1.89
C ASP A 242 12.51 -4.96 -3.19
N LEU A 243 11.77 -5.26 -4.26
CA LEU A 243 12.35 -5.51 -5.59
C LEU A 243 13.06 -4.29 -6.16
N LYS A 244 12.47 -3.08 -6.03
CA LYS A 244 13.11 -1.84 -6.48
C LYS A 244 14.41 -1.57 -5.72
N LEU A 245 14.44 -1.81 -4.41
CA LEU A 245 15.66 -1.67 -3.61
C LEU A 245 16.76 -2.62 -4.10
N LYS A 246 16.43 -3.90 -4.31
CA LYS A 246 17.37 -4.88 -4.87
C LYS A 246 17.86 -4.52 -6.27
N GLU A 247 16.99 -3.97 -7.12
CA GLU A 247 17.39 -3.50 -8.45
C GLU A 247 18.41 -2.37 -8.36
N ILE A 248 18.17 -1.40 -7.47
CA ILE A 248 19.08 -0.28 -7.22
C ILE A 248 20.42 -0.79 -6.68
N GLU A 249 20.41 -1.68 -5.68
CA GLU A 249 21.63 -2.30 -5.14
C GLU A 249 22.42 -3.03 -6.21
N ASN A 250 21.76 -3.85 -7.04
CA ASN A 250 22.41 -4.56 -8.14
C ASN A 250 23.00 -3.60 -9.18
N ARG A 251 22.33 -2.49 -9.47
CA ARG A 251 22.84 -1.45 -10.37
C ARG A 251 24.08 -0.79 -9.79
N TYR A 252 24.04 -0.41 -8.52
CA TYR A 252 25.21 0.13 -7.80
C TYR A 252 26.38 -0.86 -7.80
N PHE A 253 26.11 -2.14 -7.54
CA PHE A 253 27.15 -3.16 -7.54
C PHE A 253 27.82 -3.30 -8.91
N LYS A 254 27.02 -3.32 -10.00
CA LYS A 254 27.54 -3.34 -11.37
C LYS A 254 28.37 -2.09 -11.69
N GLU A 255 27.90 -0.91 -11.29
CA GLU A 255 28.62 0.35 -11.50
C GLU A 255 29.98 0.33 -10.78
N ILE A 256 30.03 -0.14 -9.52
CA ILE A 256 31.27 -0.33 -8.78
C ILE A 256 32.19 -1.34 -9.48
N GLN A 257 31.65 -2.45 -9.99
CA GLN A 257 32.46 -3.44 -10.71
C GLN A 257 33.13 -2.86 -11.96
N TYR A 258 32.41 -2.05 -12.74
CA TYR A 258 32.99 -1.35 -13.90
C TYR A 258 34.08 -0.36 -13.48
N LEU A 259 33.82 0.44 -12.44
CA LEU A 259 34.81 1.40 -11.91
C LEU A 259 36.09 0.71 -11.41
N VAL A 260 35.97 -0.43 -10.72
CA VAL A 260 37.13 -1.22 -10.27
C VAL A 260 37.91 -1.80 -11.45
N HIS A 261 37.22 -2.29 -12.48
CA HIS A 261 37.86 -2.78 -13.70
C HIS A 261 38.67 -1.67 -14.40
N ASP A 262 38.06 -0.49 -14.51
CA ASP A 262 38.69 0.65 -15.16
C ASP A 262 39.89 1.18 -14.37
N LEU A 263 39.89 1.05 -13.04
CA LEU A 263 41.05 1.38 -12.18
C LEU A 263 42.21 0.39 -12.35
N LYS A 264 41.90 -0.91 -12.53
CA LYS A 264 42.92 -1.96 -12.67
C LYS A 264 43.79 -1.76 -13.91
N THR A 265 43.23 -1.21 -14.98
CA THR A 265 43.90 -1.01 -16.27
C THR A 265 45.10 -0.03 -16.20
N PRO A 266 44.94 1.23 -15.74
CA PRO A 266 46.07 2.15 -15.57
C PRO A 266 47.06 1.67 -14.49
N LEU A 267 46.59 1.03 -13.41
CA LEU A 267 47.47 0.44 -12.39
C LEU A 267 48.37 -0.66 -12.96
N PHE A 268 47.81 -1.57 -13.77
CA PHE A 268 48.59 -2.59 -14.45
C PHE A 268 49.62 -1.97 -15.41
N SER A 269 49.20 -0.97 -16.19
CA SER A 269 50.11 -0.23 -17.07
C SER A 269 51.24 0.46 -16.30
N ILE A 270 50.98 1.02 -15.11
CA ILE A 270 52.02 1.61 -14.27
C ILE A 270 53.01 0.53 -13.82
N GLY A 271 52.52 -0.60 -13.29
CA GLY A 271 53.36 -1.70 -12.83
C GLY A 271 54.28 -2.23 -13.92
N THR A 272 53.74 -2.52 -15.12
CA THR A 272 54.55 -3.00 -16.26
C THR A 272 55.59 -1.98 -16.71
N LEU A 273 55.24 -0.69 -16.72
CA LEU A 273 56.19 0.36 -17.10
C LEU A 273 57.32 0.53 -16.07
N ILE A 274 57.03 0.33 -14.78
CA ILE A 274 58.05 0.32 -13.72
C ILE A 274 58.98 -0.89 -13.85
N GLU A 275 58.45 -2.09 -14.11
CA GLU A 275 59.26 -3.29 -14.37
C GLU A 275 60.22 -3.08 -15.55
N ILE A 276 59.75 -2.48 -16.64
CA ILE A 276 60.58 -2.15 -17.80
C ILE A 276 61.67 -1.13 -17.43
N LEU A 277 61.35 -0.14 -16.59
CA LEU A 277 62.30 0.88 -16.14
C LEU A 277 63.42 0.31 -15.25
N ASP A 278 63.12 -0.73 -14.47
CA ASP A 278 64.06 -1.40 -13.56
C ASP A 278 65.07 -2.28 -14.31
N MET A 279 64.69 -2.76 -15.50
CA MET A 279 65.53 -3.63 -16.35
C MET A 279 66.47 -2.87 -17.31
N GLN A 280 66.43 -1.53 -17.37
CA GLN A 280 67.21 -0.74 -18.35
C GLN A 280 68.23 0.22 -17.70
N GLU A 281 69.39 0.38 -18.35
CA GLU A 281 70.38 1.42 -18.02
C GLU A 281 69.90 2.84 -18.45
N GLU A 282 70.50 3.90 -17.90
CA GLU A 282 70.03 5.28 -18.11
C GLU A 282 70.01 5.67 -19.60
N SER A 283 68.80 5.94 -20.11
CA SER A 283 68.57 6.33 -21.50
C SER A 283 67.43 7.34 -21.62
N GLU A 284 67.37 8.07 -22.73
CA GLU A 284 66.26 8.97 -23.09
C GLU A 284 64.88 8.28 -23.09
N GLN A 285 64.84 6.96 -23.26
CA GLN A 285 63.62 6.15 -23.22
C GLN A 285 63.00 6.10 -21.81
N LYS A 286 63.80 6.17 -20.73
CA LYS A 286 63.26 6.24 -19.36
C LYS A 286 62.36 7.45 -19.15
N LYS A 287 62.73 8.63 -19.69
CA LYS A 287 61.89 9.85 -19.62
C LYS A 287 60.52 9.67 -20.28
N ILE A 288 60.44 8.91 -21.38
CA ILE A 288 59.18 8.61 -22.06
C ILE A 288 58.28 7.72 -21.19
N TYR A 289 58.85 6.70 -20.54
CA TYR A 289 58.10 5.81 -19.66
C TYR A 289 57.65 6.51 -18.37
N TYR A 290 58.49 7.35 -17.75
CA TYR A 290 58.07 8.20 -16.62
C TYR A 290 56.86 9.06 -16.97
N LYS A 291 56.87 9.70 -18.15
CA LYS A 291 55.74 10.53 -18.60
C LYS A 291 54.46 9.72 -18.86
N LYS A 292 54.58 8.46 -19.28
CA LYS A 292 53.44 7.53 -19.43
C LYS A 292 52.90 7.05 -18.08
N ILE A 293 53.76 6.81 -17.10
CA ILE A 293 53.39 6.49 -15.72
C ILE A 293 52.63 7.67 -15.10
N GLU A 294 53.17 8.88 -15.22
CA GLU A 294 52.54 10.12 -14.73
C GLU A 294 51.13 10.31 -15.30
N LYS A 295 50.96 10.16 -16.62
CA LYS A 295 49.64 10.23 -17.28
C LYS A 295 48.67 9.13 -16.82
N SER A 296 49.17 7.96 -16.44
CA SER A 296 48.36 6.85 -15.93
C SER A 296 47.96 7.06 -14.46
N LEU A 297 48.86 7.63 -13.66
CA LEU A 297 48.59 8.08 -12.29
C LEU A 297 47.54 9.19 -12.25
N GLU A 298 47.62 10.14 -13.17
CA GLU A 298 46.62 11.20 -13.33
C GLU A 298 45.24 10.62 -13.69
N ARG A 299 45.19 9.61 -14.58
CA ARG A 299 43.95 8.86 -14.87
C ARG A 299 43.38 8.15 -13.64
N CYS A 300 44.22 7.47 -12.85
CA CYS A 300 43.78 6.86 -11.59
C CYS A 300 43.20 7.91 -10.63
N ASN A 301 43.87 9.05 -10.46
CA ASN A 301 43.40 10.12 -9.59
C ASN A 301 42.06 10.71 -10.04
N ILE A 302 41.85 10.87 -11.36
CA ILE A 302 40.56 11.26 -11.92
C ILE A 302 39.50 10.24 -11.53
N MET A 303 39.73 8.95 -11.78
CA MET A 303 38.75 7.89 -11.54
C MET A 303 38.44 7.68 -10.05
N VAL A 304 39.45 7.74 -9.17
CA VAL A 304 39.25 7.75 -7.71
C VAL A 304 38.43 8.95 -7.27
N SER A 305 38.66 10.13 -7.85
CA SER A 305 37.84 11.30 -7.57
C SER A 305 36.40 11.16 -8.08
N GLU A 306 36.16 10.35 -9.12
CA GLU A 306 34.82 10.02 -9.59
C GLU A 306 34.09 9.06 -8.65
N ILE A 307 34.81 8.09 -8.09
CA ILE A 307 34.32 7.16 -7.05
C ILE A 307 34.03 7.90 -5.74
N LEU A 308 34.91 8.83 -5.35
CA LEU A 308 34.77 9.67 -4.15
C LEU A 308 33.81 10.86 -4.34
N ARG A 309 33.06 10.94 -5.44
CA ARG A 309 32.05 11.99 -5.66
C ARG A 309 31.02 11.97 -4.53
N ASP A 310 31.18 12.89 -3.58
CA ASP A 310 30.13 13.22 -2.63
C ASP A 310 28.93 13.78 -3.41
N LYS A 311 27.74 13.17 -3.29
CA LYS A 311 26.54 13.65 -4.00
C LYS A 311 25.89 14.86 -3.30
N ASN A 312 26.38 15.24 -2.13
CA ASN A 312 25.81 16.35 -1.36
C ASN A 312 26.17 17.70 -1.98
N LYS A 313 25.12 18.49 -2.30
CA LYS A 313 25.23 19.87 -2.79
C LYS A 313 24.70 20.81 -1.73
N ASN A 314 25.54 21.75 -1.30
CA ASN A 314 25.20 22.73 -0.27
C ASN A 314 25.11 24.13 -0.88
N PHE A 315 24.30 24.99 -0.27
CA PHE A 315 24.29 26.42 -0.61
C PHE A 315 25.54 27.08 -0.04
N ILE A 316 26.43 27.54 -0.93
CA ILE A 316 27.70 28.17 -0.58
C ILE A 316 27.76 29.51 -1.28
N SER A 317 28.22 30.55 -0.59
CA SER A 317 28.37 31.88 -1.20
C SER A 317 29.37 31.83 -2.37
N THR A 318 29.10 32.57 -3.44
CA THR A 318 29.99 32.63 -4.60
C THR A 318 31.40 33.03 -4.17
N GLU A 319 31.54 33.97 -3.22
CA GLU A 319 32.83 34.37 -2.68
C GLU A 319 33.60 33.19 -2.06
N LYS A 320 32.94 32.35 -1.25
CA LYS A 320 33.59 31.17 -0.65
C LYS A 320 33.99 30.13 -1.69
N VAL A 321 33.19 29.94 -2.74
CA VAL A 321 33.50 28.99 -3.82
C VAL A 321 34.70 29.48 -4.63
N PHE A 322 34.69 30.74 -5.06
CA PHE A 322 35.75 31.29 -5.90
C PHE A 322 37.04 31.58 -5.14
N ASN A 323 36.98 31.95 -3.85
CA ASN A 323 38.18 32.04 -3.02
C ASN A 323 38.87 30.69 -2.88
N PHE A 324 38.09 29.60 -2.77
CA PHE A 324 38.64 28.25 -2.73
C PHE A 324 39.30 27.85 -4.07
N ILE A 325 38.68 28.21 -5.20
CA ILE A 325 39.27 28.00 -6.54
C ILE A 325 40.58 28.77 -6.68
N LEU A 326 40.61 30.05 -6.30
CA LEU A 326 41.81 30.88 -6.37
C LEU A 326 42.91 30.39 -5.41
N SER A 327 42.57 29.93 -4.20
CA SER A 327 43.55 29.34 -3.30
C SER A 327 44.16 28.06 -3.86
N TYR A 328 43.35 27.24 -4.54
CA TYR A 328 43.85 26.04 -5.21
C TYR A 328 44.82 26.38 -6.36
N LEU A 329 44.53 27.44 -7.10
CA LEU A 329 45.36 27.92 -8.20
C LEU A 329 46.58 28.74 -7.77
N SER A 330 46.71 29.09 -6.48
CA SER A 330 47.76 29.99 -5.99
C SER A 330 49.19 29.51 -6.27
N SER A 331 49.39 28.20 -6.39
CA SER A 331 50.67 27.56 -6.70
C SER A 331 50.91 27.36 -8.21
N HIS A 332 49.92 27.64 -9.06
CA HIS A 332 49.98 27.43 -10.50
C HIS A 332 50.26 28.75 -11.23
N GLU A 333 51.08 28.73 -12.30
CA GLU A 333 51.50 29.96 -13.00
C GLU A 333 50.33 30.75 -13.61
N CYS A 334 49.23 30.06 -13.94
CA CYS A 334 48.04 30.68 -14.53
C CYS A 334 47.46 31.81 -13.67
N ILE A 335 47.67 31.80 -12.35
CA ILE A 335 47.10 32.80 -11.43
C ILE A 335 47.52 34.23 -11.78
N LYS A 336 48.73 34.41 -12.35
CA LYS A 336 49.26 35.71 -12.78
C LYS A 336 48.47 36.35 -13.93
N TYR A 337 47.72 35.55 -14.67
CA TYR A 337 46.99 35.95 -15.87
C TYR A 337 45.48 36.08 -15.62
N ILE A 338 45.01 35.80 -14.40
CA ILE A 338 43.59 35.83 -14.05
C ILE A 338 43.21 37.22 -13.52
N ASN A 339 42.31 37.89 -14.23
CA ASN A 339 41.60 39.06 -13.74
C ASN A 339 40.23 38.61 -13.20
N TYR A 340 40.12 38.50 -11.87
CA TYR A 340 38.92 38.02 -11.19
C TYR A 340 38.03 39.16 -10.70
N GLN A 341 36.74 39.11 -11.06
CA GLN A 341 35.72 40.06 -10.60
C GLN A 341 34.44 39.31 -10.22
N ASN A 342 34.04 39.42 -8.95
CA ASN A 342 32.77 38.87 -8.48
C ASN A 342 31.85 39.99 -7.98
N TYR A 343 30.76 40.19 -8.73
CA TYR A 343 29.77 41.24 -8.50
C TYR A 343 28.61 40.79 -7.59
N CYS A 344 28.60 39.55 -7.12
CA CYS A 344 27.54 38.99 -6.29
C CYS A 344 28.09 38.05 -5.19
N LYS A 345 29.07 38.54 -4.44
CA LYS A 345 29.84 37.79 -3.43
C LYS A 345 29.00 37.02 -2.41
N GLU A 346 27.91 37.62 -1.94
CA GLU A 346 27.05 37.05 -0.90
C GLU A 346 26.03 36.05 -1.44
N ARG A 347 25.76 36.06 -2.76
CA ARG A 347 24.81 35.12 -3.37
C ARG A 347 25.28 33.69 -3.16
N LYS A 348 24.37 32.82 -2.76
CA LYS A 348 24.68 31.40 -2.56
C LYS A 348 24.23 30.57 -3.74
N ILE A 349 25.13 29.70 -4.19
CA ILE A 349 24.90 28.70 -5.23
C ILE A 349 24.89 27.30 -4.60
N LYS A 350 23.97 26.45 -5.05
CA LYS A 350 23.86 25.05 -4.61
C LYS A 350 24.83 24.18 -5.41
N VAL A 351 25.99 23.91 -4.82
CA VAL A 351 27.06 23.16 -5.49
C VAL A 351 27.70 22.13 -4.56
N ASN A 352 28.23 21.06 -5.15
CA ASN A 352 29.31 20.32 -4.49
C ASN A 352 30.58 21.14 -4.68
N LYS A 353 31.12 21.67 -3.58
CA LYS A 353 32.30 22.55 -3.58
C LYS A 353 33.49 21.93 -4.31
N ILE A 354 33.76 20.64 -4.11
CA ILE A 354 34.95 19.96 -4.63
C ILE A 354 34.83 19.75 -6.14
N THR A 355 33.76 19.11 -6.59
CA THR A 355 33.58 18.77 -8.01
C THR A 355 33.37 20.02 -8.86
N PHE A 356 32.60 21.00 -8.36
CA PHE A 356 32.38 22.25 -9.06
C PHE A 356 33.67 23.06 -9.19
N SER A 357 34.42 23.24 -8.09
CA SER A 357 35.70 23.96 -8.14
C SER A 357 36.69 23.31 -9.09
N ARG A 358 36.76 21.96 -9.12
CA ARG A 358 37.61 21.24 -10.07
C ARG A 358 37.25 21.50 -11.52
N ALA A 359 35.95 21.51 -11.86
CA ALA A 359 35.51 21.81 -13.23
C ALA A 359 35.89 23.24 -13.65
N ILE A 360 35.73 24.22 -12.76
CA ILE A 360 36.15 25.61 -13.01
C ILE A 360 37.67 25.73 -13.15
N THR A 361 38.44 25.09 -12.27
CA THR A 361 39.90 25.02 -12.37
C THR A 361 40.36 24.45 -13.71
N ASN A 362 39.73 23.37 -14.18
CA ASN A 362 40.06 22.78 -15.49
C ASN A 362 39.78 23.73 -16.65
N LEU A 363 38.69 24.50 -16.60
CA LEU A 363 38.42 25.54 -17.60
C LEU A 363 39.49 26.64 -17.59
N ILE A 364 39.90 27.09 -16.41
CA ILE A 364 40.95 28.11 -16.25
C ILE A 364 42.29 27.61 -16.79
N ILE A 365 42.66 26.36 -16.50
CA ILE A 365 43.88 25.75 -17.02
C ILE A 365 43.81 25.63 -18.56
N ASN A 366 42.68 25.19 -19.10
CA ASN A 366 42.48 25.12 -20.55
C ASN A 366 42.64 26.50 -21.23
N SER A 367 42.08 27.56 -20.63
CA SER A 367 42.25 28.93 -21.10
C SER A 367 43.72 29.39 -21.01
N TYR A 368 44.41 29.11 -19.90
CA TYR A 368 45.83 29.43 -19.73
C TYR A 368 46.71 28.80 -20.83
N GLU A 369 46.47 27.54 -21.13
CA GLU A 369 47.21 26.84 -22.16
C GLU A 369 46.86 27.30 -23.60
N ALA A 370 45.82 28.12 -23.79
CA ALA A 370 45.41 28.59 -25.11
C ALA A 370 46.26 29.75 -25.65
N PHE A 371 47.04 30.42 -24.79
CA PHE A 371 47.84 31.61 -25.16
C PHE A 371 49.25 31.30 -25.65
N LEU A 372 49.72 30.05 -25.50
CA LEU A 372 51.04 29.57 -25.95
C LEU A 372 52.23 30.50 -25.57
N GLY A 373 52.20 31.10 -24.37
CA GLY A 373 53.30 31.93 -23.85
C GLY A 373 53.35 33.39 -24.35
N LYS A 374 52.31 33.90 -25.01
CA LYS A 374 52.15 35.33 -25.36
C LYS A 374 51.49 36.12 -24.22
N ASN A 375 51.26 37.44 -24.38
CA ASN A 375 50.53 38.31 -23.43
C ASN A 375 49.09 37.81 -23.14
N GLY A 376 48.98 36.73 -22.37
CA GLY A 376 47.74 36.04 -22.05
C GLY A 376 46.92 36.80 -21.02
N LYS A 377 45.60 36.64 -21.09
CA LYS A 377 44.67 37.22 -20.14
C LYS A 377 43.45 36.32 -20.02
N ILE A 378 43.06 36.02 -18.78
CA ILE A 378 41.85 35.30 -18.42
C ILE A 378 40.97 36.23 -17.59
N ASP A 379 39.83 36.64 -18.11
CA ASP A 379 38.81 37.37 -17.35
C ASP A 379 37.84 36.36 -16.72
N LEU A 380 37.89 36.22 -15.39
CA LEU A 380 36.99 35.38 -14.59
C LEU A 380 35.95 36.26 -13.90
N ILE A 381 34.71 36.25 -14.39
CA ILE A 381 33.67 37.20 -13.97
C ILE A 381 32.44 36.46 -13.47
N VAL A 382 31.92 36.85 -12.29
CA VAL A 382 30.68 36.32 -11.70
C VAL A 382 29.67 37.44 -11.55
N LYS A 383 28.49 37.30 -12.17
CA LYS A 383 27.42 38.31 -12.16
C LYS A 383 26.07 37.69 -11.80
N ASP A 384 25.26 38.44 -11.06
CA ASP A 384 23.88 38.11 -10.76
C ASP A 384 22.94 38.93 -11.66
N TYR A 385 21.96 38.26 -12.25
CA TYR A 385 20.86 38.86 -13.01
C TYR A 385 19.51 38.42 -12.42
N LYS A 386 19.33 38.61 -11.11
CA LYS A 386 18.14 38.32 -10.29
C LYS A 386 17.76 36.85 -10.21
N LYS A 387 17.42 36.22 -11.34
CA LYS A 387 16.97 34.81 -11.41
C LYS A 387 18.08 33.85 -11.88
N ILE A 388 19.20 34.40 -12.33
CA ILE A 388 20.31 33.64 -12.86
C ILE A 388 21.64 34.18 -12.34
N ILE A 389 22.59 33.27 -12.11
CA ILE A 389 24.00 33.61 -11.89
C ILE A 389 24.77 33.22 -13.15
N LEU A 390 25.52 34.17 -13.68
CA LEU A 390 26.35 34.02 -14.85
C LEU A 390 27.82 34.03 -14.41
N ILE A 391 28.50 32.91 -14.67
CA ILE A 391 29.95 32.78 -14.50
C ILE A 391 30.56 32.78 -15.89
N LYS A 392 31.53 33.66 -16.11
CA LYS A 392 32.25 33.81 -17.38
C LYS A 392 33.72 33.54 -17.17
N ILE A 393 34.31 32.75 -18.06
CA ILE A 393 35.75 32.58 -18.20
C ILE A 393 36.07 32.95 -19.64
N GLU A 394 36.67 34.11 -19.83
CA GLU A 394 37.00 34.61 -21.16
C GLU A 394 38.50 34.77 -21.30
N ASP A 395 39.01 34.31 -22.43
CA ASP A 395 40.44 34.29 -22.71
C ASP A 395 40.74 35.06 -24.01
N ASN A 396 41.99 35.47 -24.23
CA ASN A 396 42.46 36.10 -25.46
C ASN A 396 43.35 35.15 -26.30
N GLY A 397 43.12 33.84 -26.21
CA GLY A 397 43.91 32.82 -26.88
C GLY A 397 43.56 32.62 -28.35
N LYS A 398 44.01 31.49 -28.91
CA LYS A 398 43.78 31.16 -30.32
C LYS A 398 42.32 30.86 -30.68
N GLY A 399 41.43 30.72 -29.69
CA GLY A 399 40.05 30.26 -29.90
C GLY A 399 39.99 28.79 -30.33
N MET A 400 38.84 28.38 -30.85
CA MET A 400 38.59 27.05 -31.42
C MET A 400 37.92 27.20 -32.80
N THR A 401 38.13 26.29 -33.74
CA THR A 401 37.32 26.26 -34.98
C THR A 401 35.89 25.82 -34.67
N ASP A 402 34.94 26.07 -35.58
CA ASP A 402 33.54 25.64 -35.36
C ASP A 402 33.44 24.12 -35.20
N GLU A 403 34.23 23.35 -35.97
CA GLU A 403 34.34 21.90 -35.82
C GLU A 403 34.95 21.47 -34.47
N GLU A 404 35.94 22.22 -33.96
CA GLU A 404 36.54 21.96 -32.64
C GLU A 404 35.53 22.23 -31.52
N ILE A 405 34.66 23.24 -31.66
CA ILE A 405 33.61 23.57 -30.68
C ILE A 405 32.52 22.49 -30.66
N GLU A 406 32.09 21.99 -31.82
CA GLU A 406 31.09 20.92 -31.89
C GLU A 406 31.59 19.63 -31.22
N LYS A 407 32.87 19.28 -31.43
CA LYS A 407 33.47 18.06 -30.88
C LYS A 407 34.09 18.24 -29.50
N ALA A 408 34.14 19.47 -28.97
CA ALA A 408 34.84 19.81 -27.73
C ALA A 408 34.39 18.99 -26.52
N PHE A 409 33.14 18.52 -26.50
CA PHE A 409 32.55 17.75 -25.40
C PHE A 409 32.55 16.24 -25.64
N GLU A 410 33.01 15.76 -26.81
CA GLU A 410 33.10 14.34 -27.11
C GLU A 410 34.20 13.65 -26.29
N ILE A 411 33.92 12.42 -25.84
CA ILE A 411 34.85 11.66 -25.02
C ILE A 411 36.10 11.29 -25.84
N GLY A 412 37.27 11.73 -25.39
CA GLY A 412 38.55 11.39 -26.02
C GLY A 412 39.00 12.36 -27.11
N TYR A 413 38.21 13.39 -27.43
CA TYR A 413 38.60 14.45 -28.35
C TYR A 413 39.61 15.41 -27.68
N SER A 414 40.76 15.63 -28.31
CA SER A 414 41.72 16.66 -27.89
C SER A 414 42.52 17.20 -29.05
N THR A 415 42.68 18.52 -29.09
CA THR A 415 43.56 19.23 -30.03
C THR A 415 45.02 19.28 -29.55
N LYS A 416 45.32 18.63 -28.41
CA LYS A 416 46.64 18.44 -27.81
C LYS A 416 46.87 16.94 -27.60
N LYS A 417 48.13 16.48 -27.46
CA LYS A 417 48.46 15.06 -27.13
C LYS A 417 48.05 14.65 -25.69
N SER A 418 46.92 15.17 -25.17
CA SER A 418 46.36 14.84 -23.86
C SER A 418 45.35 13.69 -23.97
N SER A 419 44.60 13.40 -22.91
CA SER A 419 43.62 12.29 -22.87
C SER A 419 42.25 12.65 -23.44
N GLY A 420 41.96 13.93 -23.70
CA GLY A 420 40.64 14.37 -24.20
C GLY A 420 39.48 14.18 -23.21
N VAL A 421 39.78 14.04 -21.91
CA VAL A 421 38.77 13.78 -20.85
C VAL A 421 38.29 15.07 -20.18
N GLY A 422 39.06 16.17 -20.28
CA GLY A 422 38.85 17.39 -19.49
C GLY A 422 37.52 18.11 -19.73
N LEU A 423 37.17 18.39 -20.99
CA LEU A 423 35.95 19.13 -21.34
C LEU A 423 34.67 18.30 -21.17
N ASN A 424 34.74 16.98 -21.41
CA ASN A 424 33.64 16.06 -21.10
C ASN A 424 33.36 16.01 -19.57
N PHE A 425 34.39 15.90 -18.73
CA PHE A 425 34.23 15.97 -17.27
C PHE A 425 33.57 17.30 -16.85
N ILE A 426 34.02 18.43 -17.41
CA ILE A 426 33.41 19.73 -17.15
C ILE A 426 31.93 19.73 -17.53
N LYS A 427 31.57 19.20 -18.71
CA LYS A 427 30.18 19.13 -19.17
C LYS A 427 29.31 18.30 -18.22
N THR A 428 29.79 17.14 -17.80
CA THR A 428 29.09 16.27 -16.84
C THR A 428 28.85 16.99 -15.51
N VAL A 429 29.87 17.64 -14.95
CA VAL A 429 29.74 18.41 -13.71
C VAL A 429 28.75 19.56 -13.87
N MET A 430 28.78 20.29 -14.99
CA MET A 430 27.85 21.40 -15.22
C MET A 430 26.40 20.92 -15.33
N ASP A 431 26.14 19.84 -16.06
CA ASP A 431 24.80 19.25 -16.20
C ASP A 431 24.26 18.74 -14.85
N GLU A 432 25.09 18.09 -14.03
CA GLU A 432 24.71 17.68 -12.66
C GLU A 432 24.33 18.87 -11.79
N HIS A 433 24.95 20.03 -11.98
CA HIS A 433 24.66 21.26 -11.25
C HIS A 433 23.53 22.08 -11.88
N LYS A 434 22.79 21.52 -12.86
CA LYS A 434 21.81 22.22 -13.71
C LYS A 434 22.35 23.56 -14.22
N CYS A 435 23.65 23.58 -14.54
CA CYS A 435 24.36 24.74 -15.05
C CYS A 435 24.53 24.60 -16.55
N GLU A 436 23.97 25.54 -17.31
CA GLU A 436 24.09 25.54 -18.76
C GLU A 436 25.46 26.08 -19.14
N LEU A 437 26.29 25.24 -19.76
CA LEU A 437 27.61 25.61 -20.28
C LEU A 437 27.53 25.87 -21.79
N LYS A 438 28.03 27.03 -22.22
CA LYS A 438 28.23 27.39 -23.64
C LYS A 438 29.67 27.85 -23.86
N ILE A 439 30.27 27.39 -24.95
CA ILE A 439 31.60 27.82 -25.39
C ILE A 439 31.44 28.52 -26.73
N LEU A 440 32.01 29.72 -26.86
CA LEU A 440 31.91 30.55 -28.06
C LEU A 440 33.22 31.29 -28.31
N ASN A 441 33.59 31.48 -29.58
CA ASN A 441 34.67 32.40 -29.92
C ASN A 441 34.25 33.86 -29.67
N LYS A 442 35.20 34.67 -29.20
CA LYS A 442 35.00 36.11 -28.99
C LYS A 442 35.25 36.87 -30.30
N LYS A 443 34.45 37.91 -30.55
CA LYS A 443 34.58 38.79 -31.74
C LYS A 443 35.96 39.44 -31.87
N ASN A 444 36.66 39.64 -30.75
CA ASN A 444 37.97 40.30 -30.70
C ASN A 444 39.13 39.28 -30.54
N GLY A 445 38.90 38.00 -30.83
CA GLY A 445 39.85 36.91 -30.62
C GLY A 445 39.77 36.29 -29.21
N GLY A 446 40.11 35.00 -29.13
CA GLY A 446 39.99 34.19 -27.91
C GLY A 446 38.67 33.45 -27.76
N LEU A 447 38.55 32.69 -26.66
CA LEU A 447 37.39 31.85 -26.36
C LEU A 447 36.67 32.35 -25.10
N GLY A 448 35.35 32.19 -25.04
CA GLY A 448 34.53 32.45 -23.87
C GLY A 448 33.75 31.20 -23.45
N ALA A 449 33.94 30.76 -22.22
CA ALA A 449 33.11 29.77 -21.55
C ALA A 449 32.09 30.48 -20.64
N TYR A 450 30.81 30.29 -20.93
CA TYR A 450 29.68 30.92 -20.26
C TYR A 450 28.85 29.87 -19.53
N MET A 451 28.77 30.00 -18.22
CA MET A 451 28.05 29.08 -17.33
C MET A 451 26.87 29.81 -16.70
N VAL A 452 25.66 29.30 -16.91
CA VAL A 452 24.42 29.91 -16.42
C VAL A 452 23.75 28.99 -15.42
N MET A 453 23.65 29.44 -14.17
CA MET A 453 22.86 28.78 -13.12
C MET A 453 21.50 29.47 -13.00
N LYS A 454 20.41 28.69 -12.87
CA LYS A 454 19.02 29.20 -12.81
C LYS A 454 18.31 28.74 -11.52
N GLY A 455 17.38 29.55 -11.02
CA GLY A 455 16.30 29.13 -10.11
C GLY A 455 16.75 28.38 -8.85
N GLU A 456 16.24 27.14 -8.64
CA GLU A 456 16.37 26.27 -7.45
C GLU A 456 17.79 26.07 -6.89
N ASN A 457 18.82 26.42 -7.68
CA ASN A 457 20.22 26.33 -7.30
C ASN A 457 20.81 27.66 -6.80
N ILE A 458 19.97 28.68 -6.65
CA ILE A 458 20.31 29.99 -6.09
C ILE A 458 19.39 30.21 -4.88
N GLU A 459 19.96 30.61 -3.74
CA GLU A 459 19.14 30.97 -2.58
C GLU A 459 18.43 32.30 -2.89
N ASN A 460 17.11 32.26 -3.07
CA ASN A 460 16.29 33.45 -3.31
C ASN A 460 16.43 34.39 -2.10
N GLU A 461 16.66 35.68 -2.35
CA GLU A 461 16.50 36.70 -1.31
C GLU A 461 15.03 36.68 -0.87
N LYS A 462 14.81 36.59 0.44
CA LYS A 462 13.48 36.77 1.05
C LYS A 462 13.01 38.20 0.92
#